data_AF-A0A1Y5FIZ5-F1
#
_entry.id   AF-A0A1Y5FIZ5-F1
#
_cell.length_a   1.000
_cell.length_b   1.000
_cell.length_c   1.000
_cell.angle_alpha   90.00
_cell.angle_beta   90.00
_cell.angle_gamma   90.00
#
_symmetry.space_group_name_H-M   'P 1'
#
loop_
_entity.id
_entity.type
_entity.pdbx_description
1 polymer ?
#
loop_
_entity_poly.entity_id
_entity_poly.type
_entity_poly.pdbx_seq_one_letter_code
_entity_poly.pdbx_strand_id
1 'polypeptide(L)'
;MHLHHACRNTLTALACLLSLIFSNPALASIDAQCERISTLLIQQLNAENLIRENSAGQGRIKEIALSLCAETQQRVEEQHQEDKAKALENWFFESHPEKPGNRRLKTKR
;
A
#
# COMPACT_ATOMS: atom_id res chain seq x y z
N MET A 1 18.96 38.65 -31.20
CA MET A 1 17.65 37.96 -31.08
C MET A 1 17.79 36.61 -30.34
N HIS A 2 18.40 36.56 -29.14
CA HIS A 2 18.62 35.29 -28.41
C HIS A 2 17.99 35.23 -27.00
N LEU A 3 17.59 36.36 -26.40
CA LEU A 3 17.00 36.38 -25.06
C LEU A 3 15.58 35.80 -24.98
N HIS A 4 14.80 35.87 -26.07
CA HIS A 4 13.39 35.45 -26.05
C HIS A 4 13.18 33.93 -26.07
N HIS A 5 14.17 33.13 -26.49
CA HIS A 5 14.05 31.67 -26.50
C HIS A 5 14.45 31.01 -25.18
N ALA A 6 15.38 31.59 -24.42
CA ALA A 6 15.79 31.05 -23.12
C ALA A 6 14.65 31.15 -22.08
N CYS A 7 13.92 32.28 -22.05
CA CYS A 7 12.84 32.53 -21.09
C CYS A 7 11.60 31.66 -21.34
N ARG A 8 11.37 31.26 -22.60
CA ARG A 8 10.22 30.41 -22.98
C ARG A 8 10.43 28.95 -22.54
N ASN A 9 11.68 28.46 -22.61
CA ASN A 9 12.04 27.11 -22.18
C ASN A 9 12.06 26.94 -20.65
N THR A 10 12.39 27.99 -19.90
CA THR A 10 12.32 27.94 -18.43
C THR A 10 10.88 27.85 -17.93
N LEU A 11 9.94 28.56 -18.55
CA LEU A 11 8.53 28.52 -18.18
C LEU A 11 7.89 27.15 -18.43
N THR A 12 8.19 26.51 -19.57
CA THR A 12 7.73 25.14 -19.85
C THR A 12 8.38 24.10 -18.95
N ALA A 13 9.68 24.23 -18.66
CA ALA A 13 10.36 23.33 -17.72
C ALA A 13 9.77 23.44 -16.30
N LEU A 14 9.47 24.65 -15.84
CA LEU A 14 8.88 24.90 -14.53
C LEU A 14 7.43 24.42 -14.45
N ALA A 15 6.66 24.58 -15.53
CA ALA A 15 5.31 24.02 -15.65
C ALA A 15 5.32 22.48 -15.65
N CYS A 16 6.27 21.85 -16.35
CA CYS A 16 6.44 20.39 -16.31
C CYS A 16 6.86 19.90 -14.91
N LEU A 17 7.80 20.57 -14.25
CA LEU A 17 8.21 20.24 -12.88
C LEU A 17 7.06 20.41 -11.87
N LEU A 18 6.28 21.49 -11.98
CA LEU A 18 5.06 21.67 -11.18
C LEU A 18 4.04 20.57 -11.45
N SER A 19 3.80 20.21 -12.72
CA SER A 19 2.88 19.12 -13.05
C SER A 19 3.33 17.77 -12.47
N LEU A 20 4.63 17.49 -12.41
CA LEU A 20 5.19 16.30 -11.77
C LEU A 20 4.99 16.30 -10.24
N ILE A 21 5.07 17.47 -9.59
CA ILE A 21 4.83 17.59 -8.14
C ILE A 21 3.34 17.36 -7.81
N PHE A 22 2.43 17.86 -8.65
CA PHE A 22 0.98 17.64 -8.50
C PHE A 22 0.50 16.26 -8.97
N SER A 23 1.33 15.51 -9.70
CA SER A 23 1.01 14.17 -10.21
C SER A 23 1.38 13.05 -9.25
N ASN A 24 1.88 13.36 -8.04
CA ASN A 24 1.91 12.33 -7.00
C ASN A 24 0.47 12.07 -6.61
N PRO A 25 -0.14 10.91 -6.95
CA PRO A 25 -1.30 10.50 -6.20
C PRO A 25 -0.79 10.47 -4.77
N ALA A 26 -1.28 11.37 -3.92
CA ALA A 26 -1.01 11.27 -2.51
C ALA A 26 -1.35 9.82 -2.17
N LEU A 27 -0.32 9.03 -1.85
CA LEU A 27 -0.49 7.70 -1.28
C LEU A 27 -1.30 7.96 -0.04
N ALA A 28 -2.63 7.91 -0.18
CA ALA A 28 -3.54 8.14 0.91
C ALA A 28 -3.10 7.13 1.96
N SER A 29 -2.82 7.61 3.18
CA SER A 29 -2.39 6.74 4.26
C SER A 29 -3.36 5.56 4.35
N ILE A 30 -2.87 4.41 4.80
CA ILE A 30 -3.72 3.22 4.95
C ILE A 30 -4.95 3.58 5.79
N ASP A 31 -4.79 4.40 6.83
CA ASP A 31 -5.88 4.96 7.63
C ASP A 31 -6.93 5.70 6.79
N ALA A 32 -6.51 6.58 5.88
CA ALA A 32 -7.43 7.32 5.01
C ALA A 32 -8.17 6.38 4.03
N GLN A 33 -7.52 5.29 3.60
CA GLN A 33 -8.16 4.27 2.78
C GLN A 33 -9.16 3.42 3.59
N CYS A 34 -8.79 3.03 4.82
CA CYS A 34 -9.67 2.33 5.76
C CYS A 34 -10.94 3.15 6.07
N GLU A 35 -10.78 4.45 6.32
CA GLU A 35 -11.89 5.38 6.53
C GLU A 35 -12.82 5.45 5.32
N ARG A 36 -12.25 5.54 4.11
CA ARG A 36 -13.02 5.54 2.86
C ARG A 36 -13.80 4.23 2.67
N ILE A 37 -13.16 3.09 2.87
CA ILE A 37 -13.78 1.77 2.73
C ILE A 37 -14.88 1.57 3.77
N SER A 38 -14.65 1.96 5.02
CA SER A 38 -15.68 1.87 6.09
C SER A 38 -16.92 2.70 5.74
N THR A 39 -16.72 3.88 5.14
CA THR A 39 -17.80 4.75 4.71
C THR A 39 -18.60 4.11 3.58
N LEU A 40 -17.92 3.54 2.58
CA LEU A 40 -18.57 2.84 1.46
C LEU A 40 -19.36 1.62 1.94
N LEU A 41 -18.80 0.85 2.88
CA LEU A 41 -19.48 -0.29 3.48
C LEU A 41 -20.79 0.15 4.16
N ILE A 42 -20.75 1.19 5.00
CA ILE A 42 -21.95 1.71 5.66
C ILE A 42 -22.99 2.18 4.64
N GLN A 43 -22.57 2.88 3.58
CA GLN A 43 -23.47 3.31 2.51
C GLN A 43 -24.14 2.12 1.82
N GLN A 44 -23.39 1.06 1.52
CA GLN A 44 -23.94 -0.14 0.90
C GLN A 44 -24.90 -0.88 1.83
N LEU A 45 -24.55 -1.05 3.12
CA LEU A 45 -25.42 -1.68 4.10
C LEU A 45 -26.73 -0.90 4.31
N ASN A 46 -26.69 0.43 4.29
CA ASN A 46 -27.89 1.27 4.30
C ASN A 46 -28.71 1.07 3.02
N ALA A 47 -28.07 1.08 1.84
CA ALA A 47 -28.75 0.90 0.56
C ALA A 47 -29.46 -0.46 0.44
N GLU A 48 -28.89 -1.49 1.06
CA GLU A 48 -29.48 -2.83 1.14
C GLU A 48 -30.49 -2.99 2.29
N ASN A 49 -30.79 -1.92 3.04
CA ASN A 49 -31.66 -1.93 4.23
C ASN A 49 -31.25 -2.95 5.31
N LEU A 50 -29.97 -3.31 5.36
CA LEU A 50 -29.44 -4.27 6.34
C LEU A 50 -29.22 -3.65 7.71
N ILE A 51 -29.10 -2.32 7.76
CA ILE A 51 -28.87 -1.56 8.98
C ILE A 51 -29.87 -0.40 9.05
N ARG A 52 -30.28 -0.04 10.26
CA ARG A 52 -31.11 1.15 10.49
C ARG A 52 -30.23 2.39 10.43
N GLU A 53 -30.76 3.49 9.91
CA GLU A 53 -30.13 4.82 9.94
C GLU A 53 -30.10 5.43 11.36
N ASN A 54 -29.63 4.68 12.35
CA ASN A 54 -29.35 5.22 13.67
C ASN A 54 -27.85 5.52 13.79
N SER A 55 -27.52 6.69 14.35
CA SER A 55 -26.12 7.14 14.48
C SER A 55 -25.29 6.18 15.34
N ALA A 56 -25.90 5.57 16.36
CA ALA A 56 -25.22 4.61 17.23
C ALA A 56 -24.84 3.30 16.51
N GLY A 57 -25.71 2.75 15.66
CA GLY A 57 -25.44 1.53 14.91
C GLY A 57 -24.42 1.75 13.81
N GLN A 58 -24.53 2.86 13.08
CA GLN A 58 -23.53 3.26 12.09
C GLN A 58 -22.16 3.52 12.73
N GLY A 59 -22.11 4.17 13.89
CA GLY A 59 -20.87 4.36 14.65
C GLY A 59 -20.20 3.04 15.02
N ARG A 60 -20.99 2.06 15.48
CA ARG A 60 -20.48 0.74 15.86
C ARG A 60 -19.99 -0.07 14.65
N ILE A 61 -20.67 0.03 13.51
CA ILE A 61 -20.21 -0.61 12.25
C ILE A 61 -18.91 0.02 11.78
N LYS A 62 -18.81 1.35 11.85
CA LYS A 62 -17.58 2.06 11.51
C LYS A 62 -16.42 1.58 12.39
N GLU A 63 -16.63 1.49 13.70
CA GLU A 63 -15.63 0.99 14.64
C GLU A 63 -15.15 -0.43 14.30
N ILE A 64 -16.09 -1.35 14.01
CA ILE A 64 -15.76 -2.71 13.57
C ILE A 64 -14.94 -2.70 12.28
N ALA A 65 -15.36 -1.91 11.29
CA ALA A 65 -14.67 -1.84 10.00
C ALA A 65 -13.24 -1.30 10.14
N LEU A 66 -13.04 -0.28 10.97
CA LEU A 66 -11.72 0.28 11.25
C LEU A 66 -10.84 -0.70 12.04
N SER A 67 -11.38 -1.39 13.05
CA SER A 67 -10.67 -2.43 13.80
C SER A 67 -10.19 -3.54 12.87
N LEU A 68 -11.08 -4.03 11.99
CA LEU A 68 -10.75 -5.06 11.02
C LEU A 68 -9.65 -4.60 10.06
N CYS A 69 -9.68 -3.33 9.65
CA CYS A 69 -8.65 -2.76 8.78
C CYS A 69 -7.29 -2.73 9.49
N ALA A 70 -7.24 -2.27 10.74
CA ALA A 70 -6.02 -2.21 11.54
C ALA A 70 -5.44 -3.61 11.80
N GLU A 71 -6.27 -4.59 12.17
CA GLU A 71 -5.86 -5.98 12.37
C GLU A 71 -5.31 -6.60 11.08
N THR A 72 -5.96 -6.33 9.94
CA THR A 72 -5.52 -6.82 8.64
C THR A 72 -4.18 -6.20 8.25
N GLN A 73 -4.02 -4.89 8.44
CA GLN A 73 -2.76 -4.19 8.20
C GLN A 73 -1.62 -4.79 9.03
N GLN A 74 -1.86 -5.04 10.31
CA GLN A 74 -0.86 -5.65 11.19
C GLN A 74 -0.46 -7.04 10.69
N ARG A 75 -1.43 -7.91 10.36
CA ARG A 75 -1.15 -9.26 9.87
C ARG A 75 -0.38 -9.27 8.56
N VAL A 76 -0.69 -8.35 7.64
CA VAL A 76 0.02 -8.23 6.37
C VAL A 76 1.47 -7.78 6.60
N GLU A 77 1.70 -6.87 7.55
CA GLU A 77 3.07 -6.46 7.90
C GLU A 77 3.85 -7.63 8.54
N GLU A 78 3.24 -8.37 9.47
CA GLU A 78 3.85 -9.57 10.06
C GLU A 78 4.21 -10.60 8.99
N GLN A 79 3.28 -10.92 8.09
CA GLN A 79 3.49 -11.83 6.96
C GLN A 79 4.63 -11.35 6.05
N HIS A 80 4.68 -10.06 5.74
CA HIS A 80 5.75 -9.47 4.93
C HIS A 80 7.13 -9.63 5.57
N GLN A 81 7.23 -9.46 6.88
CA GLN A 81 8.49 -9.66 7.60
C GLN A 81 8.90 -11.14 7.61
N GLU A 82 7.94 -12.06 7.81
CA GLU A 82 8.21 -13.50 7.70
C GLU A 82 8.68 -13.91 6.30
N ASP A 83 8.02 -13.41 5.26
CA ASP A 83 8.35 -13.75 3.88
C ASP A 83 9.70 -13.16 3.46
N LYS A 84 10.05 -11.96 3.95
CA LYS A 84 11.40 -11.42 3.82
C LYS A 84 12.44 -12.32 4.48
N ALA A 85 12.19 -12.79 5.70
CA ALA A 85 13.12 -13.67 6.40
C ALA A 85 13.33 -14.99 5.63
N LYS A 86 12.25 -15.62 5.15
CA LYS A 86 12.30 -16.83 4.32
C LYS A 86 13.02 -16.59 3.00
N ALA A 87 12.77 -15.45 2.34
CA ALA A 87 13.44 -15.10 1.09
C ALA A 87 14.95 -14.90 1.29
N LEU A 88 15.36 -14.24 2.38
CA LEU A 88 16.77 -14.07 2.74
C LEU A 88 17.45 -15.39 3.07
N GLU A 89 16.77 -16.25 3.82
CA GLU A 89 17.24 -17.60 4.14
C GLU A 89 17.46 -18.40 2.84
N ASN A 90 16.46 -18.46 1.96
CA ASN A 90 16.57 -19.14 0.65
C ASN A 90 17.68 -18.53 -0.22
N TRP A 91 17.79 -17.21 -0.27
CA TRP A 91 18.85 -16.53 -1.01
C TRP A 91 20.24 -16.88 -0.46
N PHE A 92 20.41 -17.00 0.86
CA PHE A 92 21.67 -17.45 1.46
C PHE A 92 22.02 -18.88 1.04
N PHE A 93 21.02 -19.77 0.96
CA PHE A 93 21.19 -21.13 0.46
C PHE A 93 21.58 -21.18 -1.02
N GLU A 94 20.96 -20.35 -1.86
CA GLU A 94 21.21 -20.30 -3.31
C GLU A 94 22.55 -19.62 -3.66
N SER A 95 22.93 -18.58 -2.92
CA SER A 95 24.17 -17.80 -3.16
C SER A 95 25.44 -18.45 -2.62
N HIS A 96 25.33 -19.36 -1.63
CA HIS A 96 26.45 -20.09 -1.03
C HIS A 96 26.30 -21.62 -1.19
N PRO A 97 26.29 -22.15 -2.43
CA PRO A 97 26.08 -23.58 -2.69
C PRO A 97 27.24 -24.47 -2.19
N GLU A 98 28.40 -23.89 -1.90
CA GLU A 98 29.60 -24.57 -1.43
C GLU A 98 29.52 -25.06 0.02
N LYS A 99 28.56 -24.54 0.81
CA LYS A 99 28.39 -25.00 2.20
C LYS A 99 27.89 -26.46 2.25
N PRO A 100 28.42 -27.29 3.18
CA PRO A 100 28.17 -28.74 3.17
C PRO A 100 26.69 -29.17 3.18
N GLY A 101 25.79 -28.38 3.82
CA GLY A 101 24.35 -28.64 3.83
C GLY A 101 23.65 -28.34 2.49
N ASN A 102 24.11 -27.31 1.78
CA ASN A 102 23.48 -26.77 0.57
C ASN A 102 23.83 -27.63 -0.66
N ARG A 103 25.05 -28.17 -0.65
CA ARG A 103 25.55 -29.08 -1.68
C ARG A 103 24.69 -30.34 -1.83
N ARG A 104 24.19 -30.89 -0.71
CA ARG A 104 23.30 -32.07 -0.67
C ARG A 104 21.90 -31.80 -1.25
N LEU A 105 21.39 -30.57 -1.12
CA LEU A 105 20.08 -30.19 -1.64
C LEU A 105 20.11 -30.01 -3.16
N LYS A 106 21.25 -29.57 -3.73
CA LYS A 106 21.43 -29.46 -5.18
C LYS A 106 21.53 -30.81 -5.91
N THR A 107 22.04 -31.86 -5.26
CA THR A 107 22.19 -33.19 -5.87
C THR A 107 20.87 -34.00 -5.90
N LYS A 108 19.83 -33.55 -5.19
CA LYS A 108 18.53 -34.23 -5.10
C LYS A 108 17.40 -33.58 -5.91
N ARG A 109 17.66 -32.45 -6.56
CA ARG A 109 16.72 -31.75 -7.46
C ARG A 109 17.10 -32.06 -8.90
#